data_AF-A0A950GRR9-F1
#
_entry.id   AF-A0A950GRR9-F1
#
_cell.length_a   1.000
_cell.length_b   1.000
_cell.length_c   1.000
_cell.angle_alpha   90.00
_cell.angle_beta   90.00
_cell.angle_gamma   90.00
#
_symmetry.space_group_name_H-M   'P 1'
#
loop_
_entity.id
_entity.type
_entity.pdbx_description
1 polymer ?
#
loop_
_entity_poly.entity_id
_entity_poly.type
_entity_poly.pdbx_seq_one_letter_code
_entity_poly.pdbx_strand_id
1 'polypeptide(L)'
;MALTRMDNVGIVVEDLETTIDFFRELGLELAGRATIEGEWAGRVTGLGDQRVEIAMMRTPDGHSQLELSRFLVLPVVADHRNAPINALGYL
;
A
#
# COMPACT_ATOMS: atom_id res chain seq x y z
N MET A 1 -12.42 -16.85 -18.78
CA MET A 1 -11.14 -16.48 -18.14
C MET A 1 -11.06 -17.16 -16.79
N ALA A 2 -9.91 -17.73 -16.43
CA ALA A 2 -9.66 -18.31 -15.11
C ALA A 2 -8.78 -17.36 -14.29
N LEU A 3 -8.85 -17.45 -12.96
CA LEU A 3 -8.00 -16.69 -12.05
C LEU A 3 -6.54 -17.13 -12.22
N THR A 4 -5.64 -16.17 -12.43
CA THR A 4 -4.20 -16.46 -12.59
C THR A 4 -3.48 -16.55 -11.25
N ARG A 5 -3.60 -15.51 -10.40
CA ARG A 5 -3.02 -15.42 -9.05
C ARG A 5 -3.58 -14.22 -8.30
N MET A 6 -3.25 -14.12 -7.01
CA MET A 6 -3.38 -12.91 -6.21
C MET A 6 -2.01 -12.18 -6.23
N ASP A 7 -1.94 -10.96 -6.77
CA ASP A 7 -0.66 -10.26 -6.90
C ASP A 7 -0.16 -9.69 -5.57
N ASN A 8 -1.03 -9.07 -4.78
CA ASN A 8 -0.71 -8.51 -3.47
C ASN A 8 -1.96 -8.26 -2.61
N VAL A 9 -1.74 -7.87 -1.36
CA VAL A 9 -2.72 -7.21 -0.48
C VAL A 9 -2.17 -5.84 -0.12
N GLY A 10 -2.98 -4.78 -0.27
CA GLY A 10 -2.61 -3.41 0.07
C GLY A 10 -2.93 -3.07 1.53
N ILE A 11 -2.07 -2.27 2.16
CA ILE A 11 -2.28 -1.73 3.51
C ILE A 11 -1.87 -0.26 3.52
N VAL A 12 -2.80 0.62 3.88
CA VAL A 12 -2.48 2.03 4.11
C VAL A 12 -1.92 2.23 5.52
N VAL A 13 -0.76 2.87 5.60
CA VAL A 13 0.00 3.07 6.84
C VAL A 13 0.40 4.52 7.04
N GLU A 14 0.57 4.89 8.30
CA GLU A 14 0.98 6.25 8.68
C GLU A 14 2.49 6.48 8.47
N ASP A 15 3.29 5.48 8.87
CA ASP A 15 4.75 5.50 8.78
C ASP A 15 5.25 4.28 7.98
N LEU A 16 5.82 4.57 6.81
CA LEU A 16 6.27 3.55 5.88
C LEU A 16 7.54 2.83 6.36
N GLU A 17 8.50 3.56 6.96
CA GLU A 17 9.76 2.97 7.42
C GLU A 17 9.54 2.03 8.60
N THR A 18 8.80 2.50 9.60
CA THR A 18 8.48 1.71 10.80
C THR A 18 7.74 0.42 10.43
N THR A 19 6.81 0.50 9.48
CA THR A 19 6.05 -0.67 9.03
C THR A 19 6.92 -1.65 8.23
N ILE A 20 7.83 -1.15 7.39
CA ILE A 20 8.77 -2.00 6.65
C ILE A 20 9.67 -2.77 7.62
N ASP A 21 10.18 -2.10 8.64
CA ASP A 21 11.04 -2.74 9.64
C ASP A 21 10.27 -3.81 10.44
N PHE A 22 9.01 -3.54 10.80
CA PHE A 22 8.13 -4.54 11.40
C PHE A 22 7.97 -5.80 10.52
N PHE A 23 7.66 -5.65 9.22
CA PHE A 23 7.50 -6.82 8.35
C PHE A 23 8.81 -7.52 8.01
N ARG A 24 9.95 -6.82 8.07
CA ARG A 24 11.28 -7.45 8.00
C ARG A 24 11.53 -8.37 9.18
N GLU A 25 11.17 -7.96 10.40
CA GLU A 25 11.28 -8.80 11.59
C GLU A 25 10.41 -10.07 11.50
N LEU A 26 9.27 -9.98 10.81
CA LEU A 26 8.41 -11.13 10.49
C LEU A 26 8.95 -12.01 9.36
N GLY A 27 10.05 -11.61 8.72
CA GLY A 27 10.73 -12.39 7.68
C GLY A 27 10.34 -12.04 6.24
N LEU A 28 9.63 -10.93 5.99
CA LEU A 28 9.41 -10.45 4.63
C LEU A 28 10.59 -9.62 4.13
N GLU A 29 10.78 -9.62 2.83
CA GLU A 29 11.86 -8.89 2.17
C GLU A 29 11.31 -7.68 1.41
N LEU A 30 12.03 -6.55 1.48
CA LEU A 30 11.68 -5.37 0.69
C LEU A 30 12.02 -5.63 -0.79
N ALA A 31 11.00 -5.77 -1.62
CA ALA A 31 11.14 -6.01 -3.05
C ALA A 31 11.34 -4.71 -3.85
N GLY A 32 10.85 -3.57 -3.36
CA GLY A 32 11.01 -2.28 -4.01
C GLY A 32 10.25 -1.15 -3.34
N ARG A 33 10.62 0.08 -3.68
CA ARG A 33 9.95 1.30 -3.26
C ARG A 33 9.73 2.23 -4.45
N ALA A 34 8.65 2.99 -4.41
CA ALA A 34 8.37 4.01 -5.40
C ALA A 34 7.49 5.12 -4.82
N THR A 35 7.50 6.28 -5.47
CA THR A 35 6.50 7.32 -5.25
C THR A 35 5.56 7.32 -6.46
N ILE A 36 4.27 7.20 -6.19
CA ILE A 36 3.21 7.21 -7.21
C ILE A 36 2.57 8.58 -7.22
N GLU A 37 2.60 9.20 -8.40
CA GLU A 37 2.13 10.56 -8.65
C GLU A 37 1.41 10.63 -10.00
N GLY A 38 0.57 11.66 -10.13
CA GLY A 38 -0.12 12.00 -11.37
C GLY A 38 -1.58 11.58 -11.38
N GLU A 39 -2.34 12.25 -12.26
CA GLU A 39 -3.80 12.15 -12.35
C GLU A 39 -4.30 10.71 -12.55
N TRP A 40 -3.51 9.85 -13.21
CA TRP A 40 -3.88 8.46 -13.47
C TRP A 40 -4.09 7.64 -12.20
N ALA A 41 -3.27 7.84 -11.16
CA ALA A 41 -3.42 7.17 -9.86
C ALA A 41 -4.68 7.68 -9.13
N GLY A 42 -4.94 8.99 -9.27
CA GLY A 42 -6.17 9.65 -8.88
C GLY A 42 -7.43 9.02 -9.45
N ARG A 43 -7.39 8.67 -10.73
CA ARG A 43 -8.53 8.04 -11.41
C ARG A 43 -8.80 6.61 -10.92
N VAL A 44 -7.75 5.86 -10.55
CA VAL A 44 -7.90 4.49 -10.03
C VAL A 44 -8.53 4.49 -8.64
N THR A 45 -8.08 5.39 -7.77
CA THR A 45 -8.52 5.50 -6.37
C THR A 45 -9.79 6.34 -6.17
N GLY A 46 -10.14 7.18 -7.15
CA GLY A 46 -11.22 8.17 -7.04
C GLY A 46 -10.85 9.41 -6.22
N LEU A 47 -9.59 9.57 -5.80
CA LEU A 47 -9.14 10.65 -4.92
C LEU A 47 -8.61 11.90 -5.65
N GLY A 48 -8.56 11.90 -6.98
CA GLY A 48 -8.00 13.01 -7.74
C GLY A 48 -6.49 13.15 -7.54
N ASP A 49 -5.97 14.38 -7.42
CA ASP A 49 -4.53 14.62 -7.27
C ASP A 49 -4.01 14.06 -5.94
N GLN A 50 -3.22 12.98 -6.04
CA GLN A 50 -2.61 12.31 -4.90
C GLN A 50 -1.11 12.14 -5.10
N ARG A 51 -0.46 11.91 -3.97
CA ARG A 51 0.95 11.53 -3.91
C ARG A 51 1.09 10.46 -2.85
N VAL A 52 1.56 9.28 -3.24
CA VAL A 52 1.63 8.11 -2.37
C VAL A 52 3.02 7.50 -2.44
N GLU A 53 3.63 7.25 -1.28
CA GLU A 53 4.83 6.42 -1.20
C GLU A 53 4.39 4.96 -1.02
N ILE A 54 4.97 4.07 -1.81
CA ILE A 54 4.70 2.64 -1.74
C ILE A 54 5.96 1.83 -1.45
N ALA A 55 5.78 0.73 -0.72
CA ALA A 55 6.78 -0.31 -0.56
C ALA A 55 6.17 -1.69 -0.75
N MET A 56 6.79 -2.50 -1.60
CA MET A 56 6.41 -3.89 -1.80
C MET A 56 7.22 -4.79 -0.89
N MET A 57 6.55 -5.53 -0.02
CA MET A 57 7.14 -6.54 0.85
C MET A 57 6.78 -7.93 0.31
N ARG A 58 7.75 -8.83 0.15
CA ARG A 58 7.56 -10.16 -0.44
C ARG A 58 7.87 -11.25 0.57
N THR A 59 7.09 -12.33 0.55
CA THR A 59 7.38 -13.53 1.34
C THR A 59 8.61 -14.27 0.80
N PRO A 60 9.39 -14.97 1.65
CA PRO A 60 10.59 -15.69 1.18
C PRO A 60 10.34 -16.75 0.10
N ASP A 61 9.13 -17.33 0.05
CA ASP A 61 8.73 -18.27 -1.01
C ASP A 61 8.42 -17.59 -2.36
N GLY A 62 8.36 -16.26 -2.39
CA GLY A 62 8.12 -15.45 -3.57
C GLY A 62 6.68 -15.45 -4.08
N HIS A 63 5.73 -16.07 -3.37
CA HIS A 63 4.36 -16.28 -3.85
C HIS A 63 3.38 -15.17 -3.43
N SER A 64 3.67 -14.47 -2.33
CA SER A 64 2.77 -13.45 -1.77
C SER A 64 3.49 -12.11 -1.60
N GLN A 65 2.73 -11.01 -1.72
CA GLN A 65 3.24 -9.67 -1.52
C GLN A 65 2.27 -8.81 -0.70
N LEU A 66 2.82 -7.95 0.14
CA LEU A 66 2.12 -6.83 0.78
C LEU A 66 2.56 -5.53 0.11
N GLU A 67 1.61 -4.70 -0.28
CA GLU A 67 1.84 -3.33 -0.73
C GLU A 67 1.55 -2.38 0.44
N LEU A 68 2.58 -1.72 0.97
CA LEU A 68 2.44 -0.73 2.03
C LEU A 68 2.37 0.65 1.39
N SER A 69 1.31 1.41 1.70
CA SER A 69 1.03 2.70 1.04
C SER A 69 0.88 3.83 2.06
N ARG A 70 1.63 4.91 1.88
CA ARG A 70 1.54 6.13 2.70
C ARG A 70 1.12 7.31 1.83
N PHE A 71 -0.04 7.89 2.14
CA PHE A 71 -0.54 9.08 1.44
C PHE A 71 0.14 10.35 1.98
N LEU A 72 0.84 11.07 1.11
CA LEU A 72 1.50 12.35 1.42
C LEU A 72 0.58 13.55 1.16
N VAL A 73 -0.29 13.44 0.15
CA VAL A 73 -1.31 14.45 -0.21
C VAL A 73 -2.68 13.79 -0.08
N LEU A 74 -3.61 14.49 0.58
CA LEU A 74 -4.87 13.97 1.16
C LEU A 74 -4.60 13.14 2.43
N PRO A 75 -4.47 13.81 3.60
CA PRO A 75 -4.13 13.14 4.85
C PRO A 75 -5.14 12.05 5.18
N VAL A 76 -4.61 11.00 5.79
CA VAL A 76 -5.32 9.77 6.06
C VAL A 76 -6.47 10.01 7.04
N VAL A 77 -7.64 9.41 6.78
CA VAL A 77 -8.79 9.47 7.68
C VAL A 77 -8.75 8.27 8.64
N ALA A 78 -8.88 8.51 9.94
CA ALA A 78 -8.61 7.51 10.97
C ALA A 78 -9.63 6.35 11.07
N ASP A 79 -10.83 6.47 10.48
CA ASP A 79 -11.90 5.46 10.61
C ASP A 79 -12.15 4.68 9.31
N HIS A 80 -11.45 3.56 9.14
CA HIS A 80 -11.52 2.66 7.97
C HIS A 80 -12.88 2.00 7.72
N ARG A 81 -13.87 2.09 8.61
CA ARG A 81 -15.14 1.35 8.47
C ARG A 81 -16.12 1.99 7.49
N ASN A 82 -16.01 3.30 7.29
CA ASN A 82 -16.84 4.08 6.36
C ASN A 82 -16.01 5.07 5.52
N ALA A 83 -14.67 5.02 5.61
CA ALA A 83 -13.80 6.01 4.99
C ALA A 83 -13.32 5.60 3.58
N PRO A 84 -12.92 6.60 2.76
CA PRO A 84 -12.25 6.38 1.48
C PRO A 84 -10.95 5.56 1.61
N ILE A 85 -10.46 5.10 0.46
CA ILE A 85 -9.28 4.21 0.30
C ILE A 85 -8.00 4.71 1.00
N ASN A 86 -7.89 6.01 1.32
CA ASN A 86 -6.78 6.57 2.08
C ASN A 86 -7.03 6.54 3.60
N ALA A 87 -7.65 5.50 4.16
CA ALA A 87 -7.84 5.32 5.60
C ALA A 87 -6.82 4.34 6.19
N LEU A 88 -6.36 4.55 7.43
CA LEU A 88 -5.39 3.64 8.04
C LEU A 88 -5.96 2.23 8.18
N GLY A 89 -5.20 1.23 7.71
CA GLY A 89 -5.64 -0.17 7.74
C GLY A 89 -6.78 -0.48 6.76
N TYR A 90 -7.06 0.40 5.79
CA TYR A 90 -7.92 0.06 4.65
C TYR A 90 -7.28 -1.11 3.86
N LEU A 91 -8.09 -2.14 3.62
CA LEU A 91 -7.77 -3.41 2.94
C LEU A 91 -8.56 -3.50 1.62
#